data_AF-A0AAV5BKG8-F1
#
_entry.id   AF-A0AAV5BKG8-F1
#
_cell.length_a   1.000
_cell.length_b   1.000
_cell.length_c   1.000
_cell.angle_alpha   90.00
_cell.angle_beta   90.00
_cell.angle_gamma   90.00
#
_symmetry.space_group_name_H-M   'P 1'
#
loop_
_entity.id
_entity.type
_entity.pdbx_description
1 polymer ?
#
loop_
_entity_poly.entity_id
_entity_poly.type
_entity_poly.pdbx_seq_one_letter_code
_entity_poly.pdbx_strand_id
1 'polypeptide(L)'
;MNEIIDKYNTNSKNLGKAEQLSLDLNLEHSKYANLNDQLAAASLRLRQMRGEELEGLSVEELQQLEKNLEAGLHRVLQTKDQQFLEQINDLQRKSSQLAEENMQLRNQVSQITPTAKQAVADTENVVAEDGQSSESVMTALHSGSSQDNDDGSDVSLKLG
;
A
#
# COMPACT_ATOMS: atom_id res chain seq x y z
N MET A 1 -17.48 70.75 -23.92
CA MET A 1 -16.00 70.63 -23.83
C MET A 1 -15.60 69.64 -22.73
N ASN A 2 -16.13 69.77 -21.51
CA ASN A 2 -15.83 68.86 -20.40
C ASN A 2 -16.18 67.38 -20.69
N GLU A 3 -17.33 67.10 -21.30
CA GLU A 3 -17.73 65.72 -21.65
C GLU A 3 -16.74 65.00 -22.57
N ILE A 4 -16.04 65.72 -23.44
CA ILE A 4 -15.05 65.13 -24.36
C ILE A 4 -13.78 64.75 -23.59
N ILE A 5 -13.38 65.62 -22.65
CA ILE A 5 -12.24 65.38 -21.76
C ILE A 5 -12.53 64.19 -20.84
N ASP A 6 -13.75 64.12 -20.28
CA ASP A 6 -14.17 63.01 -19.41
C ASP A 6 -14.22 61.68 -20.14
N LYS A 7 -14.72 61.67 -21.39
CA LYS A 7 -14.68 60.48 -22.27
C LYS A 7 -13.25 60.04 -22.57
N TYR A 8 -12.37 60.97 -22.89
CA TYR A 8 -10.96 60.65 -23.15
C TYR A 8 -10.26 60.08 -21.90
N ASN A 9 -10.49 60.69 -20.73
CA ASN A 9 -9.95 60.21 -19.46
C ASN A 9 -10.44 58.81 -19.10
N THR A 10 -11.73 58.53 -19.35
CA THR A 10 -12.32 57.21 -19.11
C THR A 10 -11.71 56.16 -20.04
N ASN A 11 -11.55 56.50 -21.33
CA ASN A 11 -10.95 55.60 -22.31
C ASN A 11 -9.46 55.32 -22.02
N SER A 12 -8.68 56.35 -21.63
CA SER A 12 -7.28 56.20 -21.24
C SER A 12 -7.10 55.28 -20.02
N LYS A 13 -7.96 55.42 -19.00
CA LYS A 13 -7.94 54.53 -17.82
C LYS A 13 -8.33 53.09 -18.16
N ASN A 14 -9.29 52.89 -19.07
CA ASN A 14 -9.69 51.56 -19.51
C ASN A 14 -8.61 50.89 -20.37
N LEU A 15 -7.90 51.65 -21.21
CA LEU A 15 -6.79 51.15 -22.00
C LEU A 15 -5.64 50.65 -21.11
N GLY A 16 -5.26 51.42 -20.08
CA GLY A 16 -4.24 50.99 -19.11
C GLY A 16 -4.64 49.73 -18.33
N LYS A 17 -5.93 49.58 -17.99
CA LYS A 17 -6.45 48.35 -17.36
C LYS A 17 -6.42 47.15 -18.31
N ALA A 18 -6.79 47.33 -19.58
CA ALA A 18 -6.75 46.27 -20.58
C ALA A 18 -5.31 45.81 -20.86
N GLU A 19 -4.37 46.75 -20.92
CA GLU A 19 -2.94 46.46 -21.08
C GLU A 19 -2.41 45.69 -19.85
N GLN A 20 -2.78 46.09 -18.64
CA GLN A 20 -2.43 45.36 -17.41
C GLN A 20 -3.02 43.94 -17.38
N LEU A 21 -4.31 43.78 -17.70
CA LEU A 21 -4.97 42.46 -17.80
C LEU A 21 -4.30 41.57 -18.85
N SER A 22 -3.86 42.14 -19.97
CA SER A 22 -3.14 41.39 -21.01
C SER A 22 -1.75 40.94 -20.57
N LEU A 23 -1.06 41.76 -19.77
CA LEU A 23 0.24 41.46 -19.20
C LEU A 23 0.13 40.34 -18.16
N ASP A 24 -0.89 40.41 -17.30
CA ASP A 24 -1.21 39.38 -16.31
C ASP A 24 -1.60 38.05 -16.98
N LEU A 25 -2.41 38.08 -18.04
CA LEU A 25 -2.77 36.87 -18.80
C LEU A 25 -1.56 36.24 -19.49
N ASN A 26 -0.68 37.06 -20.07
CA ASN A 26 0.56 36.58 -20.69
C ASN A 26 1.50 35.96 -19.64
N LEU A 27 1.61 36.58 -18.47
CA LEU A 27 2.36 36.03 -17.34
C LEU A 27 1.79 34.68 -16.89
N GLU A 28 0.47 34.55 -16.78
CA GLU A 28 -0.19 33.28 -16.45
C GLU A 28 0.04 32.21 -17.53
N HIS A 29 -0.06 32.56 -18.81
CA HIS A 29 0.26 31.65 -19.91
C HIS A 29 1.72 31.16 -19.84
N SER A 30 2.65 32.07 -19.55
CA SER A 30 4.07 31.74 -19.36
C SER A 30 4.28 30.81 -18.16
N LYS A 31 3.62 31.06 -17.02
CA LYS A 31 3.67 30.14 -15.86
C LYS A 31 3.14 28.76 -16.20
N TYR A 32 2.01 28.69 -16.90
CA TYR A 32 1.42 27.42 -17.33
C TYR A 32 2.36 26.65 -18.26
N ALA A 33 2.96 27.32 -19.25
CA ALA A 33 3.95 26.72 -20.15
C ALA A 33 5.14 26.16 -19.37
N ASN A 34 5.72 26.95 -18.45
CA ASN A 34 6.83 26.50 -17.61
C ASN A 34 6.47 25.31 -16.72
N LEU A 35 5.24 25.27 -16.19
CA LEU A 35 4.76 24.16 -15.38
C LEU A 35 4.57 22.90 -16.22
N ASN A 36 4.02 23.05 -17.43
CA ASN A 36 3.85 21.96 -18.38
C ASN A 36 5.20 21.36 -18.81
N ASP A 37 6.21 22.20 -19.05
CA ASP A 37 7.56 21.76 -19.39
C ASP A 37 8.22 21.01 -18.23
N GLN A 38 8.05 21.48 -16.99
CA GLN A 38 8.51 20.77 -15.79
C GLN A 38 7.81 19.42 -15.62
N LEU A 39 6.51 19.36 -15.87
CA LEU A 39 5.74 18.11 -15.81
C LEU A 39 6.22 17.11 -16.87
N ALA A 40 6.46 17.58 -18.11
CA ALA A 40 6.97 16.76 -19.18
C ALA A 40 8.37 16.22 -18.84
N ALA A 41 9.27 17.08 -18.35
CA ALA A 41 10.62 16.69 -17.92
C ALA A 41 10.61 15.69 -16.76
N ALA A 42 9.76 15.92 -15.75
CA ALA A 42 9.61 15.00 -14.62
C ALA A 42 9.05 13.65 -15.05
N SER A 43 8.08 13.65 -15.97
CA SER A 43 7.48 12.42 -16.53
C SER A 43 8.50 11.61 -17.33
N LEU A 44 9.28 12.28 -18.19
CA LEU A 44 10.39 11.65 -18.91
C LEU A 44 11.41 11.06 -17.95
N ARG A 45 11.82 11.83 -16.93
CA ARG A 45 12.74 11.35 -15.90
C ARG A 45 12.21 10.12 -15.19
N LEU A 46 10.92 10.05 -14.87
CA LEU A 46 10.32 8.88 -14.24
C LEU A 46 10.38 7.64 -15.14
N ARG A 47 10.13 7.79 -16.45
CA ARG A 47 10.28 6.72 -17.44
C ARG A 47 11.73 6.25 -17.54
N GLN A 48 12.68 7.18 -17.60
CA GLN A 48 14.12 6.88 -17.57
C GLN A 48 14.53 6.12 -16.30
N MET A 49 14.04 6.53 -15.13
CA MET A 49 14.26 5.80 -13.88
C MET A 49 13.67 4.37 -13.90
N ARG A 50 12.69 4.09 -14.77
CA ARG A 50 12.15 2.73 -15.00
C ARG A 50 12.91 1.94 -16.06
N GLY A 51 13.90 2.54 -16.71
CA GLY A 51 14.65 1.93 -17.81
C GLY A 51 13.99 2.12 -19.19
N GLU A 52 13.04 3.04 -19.30
CA GLU A 52 12.34 3.38 -20.55
C GLU A 52 12.94 4.66 -21.16
N GLU A 53 12.84 4.86 -22.48
CA GLU A 53 13.26 6.10 -23.17
C GLU A 53 14.70 6.56 -22.80
N LEU A 54 15.64 5.61 -22.77
CA LEU A 54 17.06 5.86 -22.47
C LEU A 54 17.87 6.34 -23.69
N GLU A 55 17.27 6.32 -24.87
CA GLU A 55 17.89 6.78 -26.11
C GLU A 55 18.28 8.26 -25.99
N GLY A 56 19.49 8.60 -26.43
CA GLY A 56 20.01 9.97 -26.37
C GLY A 56 20.70 10.35 -25.06
N LEU A 57 20.65 9.50 -24.02
CA LEU A 57 21.49 9.68 -22.84
C LEU A 57 22.94 9.31 -23.14
N SER A 58 23.86 10.11 -22.61
CA SER A 58 25.29 9.80 -22.59
C SER A 58 25.62 8.71 -21.57
N VAL A 59 26.80 8.11 -21.71
CA VAL A 59 27.31 7.10 -20.75
C VAL A 59 27.38 7.66 -19.33
N GLU A 60 27.77 8.93 -19.17
CA GLU A 60 27.85 9.59 -17.87
C GLU A 60 26.46 9.75 -17.23
N GLU A 61 25.46 10.13 -18.02
CA GLU A 61 24.08 10.27 -17.55
C GLU A 61 23.46 8.92 -17.17
N LEU A 62 23.74 7.87 -17.94
CA LEU A 62 23.33 6.51 -17.60
C LEU A 62 23.99 6.03 -16.30
N GLN A 63 25.29 6.27 -16.11
CA GLN A 63 25.96 5.94 -14.85
C GLN A 63 25.39 6.73 -13.66
N GLN A 64 25.02 7.99 -13.86
CA GLN A 64 24.37 8.77 -12.81
C GLN A 64 22.96 8.24 -12.48
N LEU A 65 22.23 7.79 -13.50
CA LEU A 65 20.93 7.14 -13.34
C LEU A 65 21.05 5.85 -12.53
N GLU A 66 22.00 4.98 -12.88
CA GLU A 66 22.32 3.74 -12.16
C GLU A 66 22.64 4.03 -10.69
N LYS A 67 23.57 4.96 -10.42
CA LYS A 67 23.92 5.35 -9.04
C LYS A 67 22.71 5.82 -8.22
N ASN A 68 21.81 6.59 -8.85
CA ASN A 68 20.60 7.06 -8.17
C ASN A 68 19.65 5.90 -7.85
N LEU A 69 19.49 4.95 -8.77
CA LEU A 69 18.66 3.76 -8.59
C LEU A 69 19.24 2.84 -7.51
N GLU A 70 20.55 2.59 -7.52
CA GLU A 70 21.24 1.81 -6.51
C GLU A 70 21.09 2.42 -5.11
N ALA A 71 21.28 3.74 -5.00
CA ALA A 71 21.09 4.44 -3.74
C ALA A 71 19.63 4.36 -3.24
N GLY A 72 18.65 4.48 -4.14
CA GLY A 72 17.23 4.31 -3.83
C GLY A 72 16.92 2.89 -3.36
N LEU A 73 17.41 1.88 -4.08
CA LEU A 73 17.25 0.47 -3.74
C LEU A 73 17.84 0.16 -2.36
N HIS A 74 19.05 0.65 -2.08
CA HIS A 74 19.70 0.47 -0.79
C HIS A 74 18.84 1.02 0.36
N ARG A 75 18.27 2.22 0.21
CA ARG A 75 17.35 2.80 1.22
C ARG A 75 16.10 1.97 1.43
N VAL A 76 15.51 1.44 0.34
CA VAL A 76 14.32 0.58 0.42
C VAL A 76 14.63 -0.71 1.15
N LEU A 77 15.75 -1.37 0.81
CA LEU A 77 16.21 -2.59 1.48
C LEU A 77 16.45 -2.34 2.97
N GLN A 78 17.24 -1.32 3.32
CA GLN A 78 17.50 -0.96 4.70
C GLN A 78 16.21 -0.73 5.51
N THR A 79 15.23 -0.04 4.92
CA THR A 79 13.94 0.22 5.57
C THR A 79 13.16 -1.07 5.79
N LYS A 80 13.12 -1.96 4.78
CA LYS A 80 12.44 -3.26 4.87
C LYS A 80 13.11 -4.18 5.88
N ASP A 81 14.44 -4.24 5.88
CA ASP A 81 15.20 -5.05 6.82
C ASP A 81 14.94 -4.62 8.26
N GLN A 82 14.91 -3.30 8.51
CA GLN A 82 14.58 -2.76 9.84
C GLN A 82 13.16 -3.17 10.27
N GLN A 83 12.18 -3.05 9.37
CA GLN A 83 10.78 -3.45 9.66
C GLN A 83 10.66 -4.96 9.92
N PHE A 84 11.34 -5.79 9.13
CA PHE A 84 11.33 -7.23 9.35
C PHE A 84 12.00 -7.63 10.66
N LEU A 85 13.12 -6.99 11.00
CA LEU A 85 13.80 -7.24 12.27
C LEU A 85 12.90 -6.89 13.46
N GLU A 86 12.18 -5.77 13.39
CA GLU A 86 11.21 -5.38 14.41
C GLU A 86 10.08 -6.42 14.56
N GLN A 87 9.49 -6.86 13.44
CA GLN A 87 8.45 -7.89 13.44
C GLN A 87 8.95 -9.23 14.01
N ILE A 88 10.17 -9.63 13.67
CA ILE A 88 10.79 -10.86 14.20
C ILE A 88 10.93 -10.75 15.72
N ASN A 89 11.44 -9.63 16.22
CA ASN A 89 11.62 -9.41 17.66
C ASN A 89 10.30 -9.43 18.42
N ASP A 90 9.26 -8.80 17.88
CA ASP A 90 7.93 -8.80 18.49
C ASP A 90 7.32 -10.21 18.55
N LEU A 91 7.45 -10.98 17.47
CA LEU A 91 7.01 -12.36 17.43
C LEU A 91 7.79 -13.25 18.41
N GLN A 92 9.11 -13.07 18.52
CA GLN A 92 9.94 -13.81 19.49
C GLN A 92 9.55 -13.48 20.94
N ARG A 93 9.28 -12.20 21.24
CA ARG A 93 8.78 -11.79 22.56
C ARG A 93 7.44 -12.45 22.88
N LYS A 94 6.50 -12.41 21.93
CA LYS A 94 5.18 -13.04 22.10
C LYS A 94 5.28 -14.55 22.26
N SER A 95 6.14 -15.21 21.49
CA SER A 95 6.41 -16.64 21.62
C SER A 95 6.94 -16.99 23.01
N SER A 96 7.83 -16.17 23.56
CA SER A 96 8.41 -16.39 24.89
C SER A 96 7.36 -16.23 25.99
N GLN A 97 6.54 -15.17 25.93
CA GLN A 97 5.44 -14.93 26.86
C GLN A 97 4.42 -16.08 26.85
N LEU A 98 3.99 -16.50 25.66
CA LEU A 98 3.05 -17.61 25.51
C LEU A 98 3.64 -18.93 26.03
N ALA A 99 4.93 -19.19 25.80
CA ALA A 99 5.59 -20.39 26.31
C ALA A 99 5.62 -20.39 27.85
N GLU A 100 5.89 -19.25 28.48
CA GLU A 100 5.88 -19.08 29.93
C GLU A 100 4.47 -19.29 30.51
N GLU A 101 3.46 -18.63 29.94
CA GLU A 101 2.05 -18.80 30.35
C GLU A 101 1.59 -20.25 30.19
N ASN A 102 1.92 -20.89 29.06
CA ASN A 102 1.55 -22.29 28.81
C ASN A 102 2.21 -23.23 29.83
N MET A 103 3.47 -22.99 30.19
CA MET A 103 4.16 -23.74 31.25
C MET A 103 3.48 -23.54 32.60
N GLN A 104 3.12 -22.31 32.97
CA GLN A 104 2.42 -22.03 34.22
C GLN A 104 1.05 -22.73 34.29
N LEU A 105 0.28 -22.70 33.20
CA LEU A 105 -1.01 -23.39 33.11
C LEU A 105 -0.87 -24.91 33.20
N ARG A 106 0.11 -25.50 32.52
CA ARG A 106 0.40 -26.95 32.61
C ARG A 106 0.75 -27.35 34.05
N ASN A 107 1.55 -26.53 34.73
CA ASN A 107 1.89 -26.77 36.13
C ASN A 107 0.64 -26.69 37.02
N GLN A 108 -0.24 -25.71 36.85
CA GLN A 108 -1.50 -25.61 37.60
C GLN A 108 -2.40 -26.84 37.35
N VAL A 109 -2.60 -27.25 36.09
CA VAL A 109 -3.39 -28.44 35.75
C VAL A 109 -2.80 -29.70 36.39
N SER A 110 -1.48 -29.84 36.39
CA SER A 110 -0.81 -30.98 37.03
C SER A 110 -1.02 -31.03 38.55
N GLN A 111 -1.16 -29.87 39.21
CA GLN A 111 -1.44 -29.80 40.65
C GLN A 111 -2.90 -30.09 41.01
N ILE A 112 -3.84 -29.90 40.08
CA ILE A 112 -5.28 -30.20 40.28
C ILE A 112 -5.57 -31.69 40.02
N THR A 113 -4.72 -32.37 39.25
CA THR A 113 -4.95 -33.75 38.79
C THR A 113 -4.58 -34.92 39.73
N PRO A 114 -4.04 -34.77 40.96
CA PRO A 114 -3.92 -35.90 41.89
C PRO A 114 -5.14 -36.14 42.78
N THR A 115 -6.22 -35.34 42.68
CA THR A 115 -7.40 -35.48 43.58
C THR A 115 -8.63 -36.13 42.94
N ALA A 116 -8.64 -36.36 41.62
CA ALA A 116 -9.81 -36.91 40.90
C ALA A 116 -9.62 -38.33 40.37
N LYS A 117 -8.47 -38.99 40.62
CA LYS A 117 -8.19 -40.35 40.11
C LYS A 117 -8.19 -41.46 41.18
N GLN A 118 -8.61 -41.18 42.43
CA GLN A 118 -8.53 -42.14 43.54
C GLN A 118 -9.87 -42.42 44.26
N ALA A 119 -11.02 -42.36 43.57
CA ALA A 119 -12.31 -42.65 44.22
C ALA A 119 -13.38 -43.36 43.35
N VAL A 120 -13.04 -43.92 42.19
CA VAL A 120 -14.01 -44.70 41.38
C VAL A 120 -13.33 -45.89 40.71
N ALA A 121 -12.71 -46.76 41.51
CA ALA A 121 -12.36 -48.10 41.10
C ALA A 121 -12.61 -48.98 42.31
N ASP A 122 -13.88 -49.40 42.47
CA ASP A 122 -14.32 -50.62 43.16
C ASP A 122 -15.82 -50.49 43.47
N THR A 123 -16.65 -50.49 42.44
CA THR A 123 -18.01 -51.04 42.57
C THR A 123 -18.37 -51.70 41.23
N GLU A 124 -18.37 -53.03 41.30
CA GLU A 124 -18.65 -53.96 40.22
C GLU A 124 -20.03 -53.77 39.58
N ASN A 125 -20.08 -54.09 38.28
CA ASN A 125 -21.10 -54.91 37.60
C ASN A 125 -22.53 -54.34 37.50
N VAL A 126 -23.04 -54.26 36.25
CA VAL A 126 -24.34 -54.81 35.79
C VAL A 126 -24.70 -54.25 34.39
N VAL A 127 -24.69 -55.17 33.42
CA VAL A 127 -25.67 -55.36 32.32
C VAL A 127 -25.87 -54.24 31.27
N ALA A 128 -25.32 -54.54 30.09
CA ALA A 128 -25.99 -54.81 28.80
C ALA A 128 -26.93 -53.78 28.11
N GLU A 129 -26.65 -53.63 26.82
CA GLU A 129 -27.55 -53.44 25.65
C GLU A 129 -27.91 -52.01 25.22
N ASP A 130 -27.29 -51.66 24.09
CA ASP A 130 -27.87 -51.11 22.86
C ASP A 130 -28.34 -49.65 22.80
N GLY A 131 -27.87 -48.94 21.77
CA GLY A 131 -28.25 -47.55 21.55
C GLY A 131 -27.34 -46.78 20.59
N GLN A 132 -27.33 -47.22 19.33
CA GLN A 132 -26.98 -46.47 18.11
C GLN A 132 -26.52 -45.01 18.29
N SER A 133 -25.31 -44.68 17.81
CA SER A 133 -25.05 -43.33 17.31
C SER A 133 -24.05 -43.34 16.16
N SER A 134 -24.57 -42.99 15.00
CA SER A 134 -23.90 -42.93 13.71
C SER A 134 -23.15 -41.63 13.50
N GLU A 135 -22.21 -41.72 12.54
CA GLU A 135 -21.78 -40.66 11.63
C GLU A 135 -20.60 -39.77 12.06
N SER A 136 -19.41 -40.20 11.59
CA SER A 136 -18.24 -39.34 11.43
C SER A 136 -18.45 -38.39 10.26
N VAL A 137 -18.47 -37.08 10.53
CA VAL A 137 -18.34 -36.05 9.49
C VAL A 137 -16.85 -35.74 9.31
N MET A 138 -16.22 -36.40 8.35
CA MET A 138 -14.99 -35.86 7.74
C MET A 138 -15.40 -34.60 6.96
N THR A 139 -14.99 -33.43 7.44
CA THR A 139 -15.05 -32.21 6.62
C THR A 139 -14.03 -32.36 5.49
N ALA A 140 -14.56 -32.53 4.29
CA ALA A 140 -13.81 -32.61 3.05
C ALA A 140 -12.97 -31.35 2.82
N LEU A 141 -11.65 -31.51 2.73
CA LEU A 141 -10.73 -30.52 2.18
C LEU A 141 -10.88 -30.52 0.65
N HIS A 142 -11.70 -29.61 0.12
CA HIS A 142 -11.69 -29.25 -1.29
C HIS A 142 -11.57 -27.73 -1.40
N SER A 143 -10.34 -27.25 -1.49
CA SER A 143 -10.04 -25.94 -2.07
C SER A 143 -9.26 -26.17 -3.35
N GLY A 144 -9.95 -26.76 -4.33
CA GLY A 144 -9.62 -26.52 -5.72
C GLY A 144 -10.33 -25.24 -6.15
N SER A 145 -9.60 -24.14 -6.25
CA SER A 145 -10.01 -23.04 -7.12
C SER A 145 -8.86 -22.78 -8.08
N SER A 146 -9.01 -23.36 -9.26
CA SER A 146 -8.24 -23.05 -10.44
C SER A 146 -8.20 -21.53 -10.66
N GLN A 147 -6.98 -21.05 -10.82
CA GLN A 147 -6.56 -20.10 -11.83
C GLN A 147 -7.62 -19.79 -12.90
N ASP A 148 -8.19 -18.59 -12.81
CA ASP A 148 -8.70 -17.83 -13.96
C ASP A 148 -8.18 -16.39 -13.80
N ASN A 149 -7.14 -16.09 -14.57
CA ASN A 149 -6.76 -14.71 -14.89
C ASN A 149 -7.74 -14.24 -15.96
N ASP A 150 -8.64 -13.31 -15.64
CA ASP A 150 -9.33 -12.53 -16.66
C ASP A 150 -9.86 -11.21 -16.06
N ASP A 151 -8.96 -10.29 -15.72
CA ASP A 151 -9.31 -8.88 -15.49
C ASP A 151 -9.12 -8.11 -16.82
N GLY A 152 -9.95 -8.49 -17.80
CA GLY A 152 -10.09 -7.79 -19.07
C GLY A 152 -10.84 -6.48 -18.84
N SER A 153 -10.09 -5.41 -18.63
CA SER A 153 -10.61 -4.05 -18.55
C SER A 153 -11.22 -3.61 -19.88
N ASP A 154 -12.56 -3.58 -19.96
CA ASP A 154 -13.27 -3.03 -21.13
C ASP A 154 -13.75 -1.60 -20.84
N VAL A 155 -12.84 -0.62 -20.99
CA VAL A 155 -13.17 0.81 -21.02
C VAL A 155 -13.36 1.26 -22.46
N SER A 156 -14.53 0.97 -23.03
CA SER A 156 -14.93 1.56 -24.32
C SER A 156 -15.48 2.97 -24.12
N LEU A 157 -14.74 3.98 -24.60
CA LEU A 157 -15.24 5.34 -24.83
C LEU A 157 -15.87 5.42 -26.23
N LYS A 158 -17.19 5.55 -26.31
CA LYS A 158 -17.87 5.91 -27.57
C LYS A 158 -18.14 7.41 -27.57
N LEU A 159 -17.31 8.16 -28.29
CA LEU A 159 -17.65 9.51 -28.73
C LEU A 159 -18.67 9.39 -29.87
N GLY A 160 -19.86 9.94 -29.64
CA GLY A 160 -20.91 10.23 -30.61
C GLY A 160 -21.69 11.42 -30.09
#